data_AF-A0A938N154-F1
#
_entry.id   AF-A0A938N154-F1
#
_cell.length_a   1.000
_cell.length_b   1.000
_cell.length_c   1.000
_cell.angle_alpha   90.00
_cell.angle_beta   90.00
_cell.angle_gamma   90.00
#
_symmetry.space_group_name_H-M   'P 1'
#
loop_
_entity.id
_entity.type
_entity.pdbx_description
1 polymer ?
#
loop_
_entity_poly.entity_id
_entity_poly.type
_entity_poly.pdbx_seq_one_letter_code
_entity_poly.pdbx_strand_id
1 'polypeptide(L)'
;MAERRFPRPDGHFAAYMNNYFEAVKKWWDTQGLGPSGLTPLEAALAAWNTNFAVQVALRAEAAGGRQNKDAARRELDAEARPFTSFIQGYPKTTDADRATIGITIRAADGGGGRSAPDGPGRVAAQRPEPDGQCLHRPQTPRRGRGSGGCGGC
;
A
#
# COMPACT_ATOMS: atom_id res chain seq x y z
N MET A 1 21.87 12.64 -29.76
CA MET A 1 21.12 12.41 -28.50
C MET A 1 20.16 13.58 -28.36
N ALA A 2 18.84 13.37 -28.44
CA ALA A 2 17.92 14.48 -28.25
C ALA A 2 17.99 14.95 -26.79
N GLU A 3 18.43 16.19 -26.57
CA GLU A 3 18.44 16.85 -25.27
C GLU A 3 17.05 16.72 -24.64
N ARG A 4 16.97 16.08 -23.46
CA ARG A 4 15.67 15.77 -22.86
C ARG A 4 15.13 17.03 -22.17
N ARG A 5 14.25 17.74 -22.87
CA ARG A 5 13.81 19.08 -22.47
C ARG A 5 12.81 19.13 -21.29
N PHE A 6 12.22 18.00 -20.90
CA PHE A 6 11.21 17.94 -19.84
C PHE A 6 11.48 16.80 -18.83
N PRO A 7 11.18 17.00 -17.54
CA PRO A 7 11.26 15.94 -16.52
C PRO A 7 10.36 14.76 -16.87
N ARG A 8 10.84 13.53 -16.64
CA ARG A 8 10.11 12.30 -16.99
C ARG A 8 9.13 11.80 -15.94
N PRO A 9 9.47 11.81 -14.64
CA PRO A 9 8.51 11.38 -13.64
C PRO A 9 7.34 12.35 -13.60
N ASP A 10 6.12 11.83 -13.71
CA ASP A 10 4.91 12.66 -13.80
C ASP A 10 4.78 13.66 -12.65
N GLY A 11 5.20 13.30 -11.42
CA GLY A 11 5.21 14.23 -10.30
C GLY A 11 6.19 15.40 -10.47
N HIS A 12 7.38 15.15 -11.04
CA HIS A 12 8.33 16.21 -11.37
C HIS A 12 7.87 17.03 -12.58
N PHE A 13 7.22 16.38 -13.55
CA PHE A 13 6.60 17.06 -14.68
C PHE A 13 5.45 17.98 -14.23
N ALA A 14 4.61 17.55 -13.29
CA ALA A 14 3.55 18.36 -12.67
C ALA A 14 4.12 19.65 -12.10
N ALA A 15 5.10 19.51 -11.20
CA ALA A 15 5.73 20.64 -10.53
C ALA A 15 6.40 21.57 -11.54
N TYR A 16 7.12 21.01 -12.52
CA TYR A 16 7.78 21.78 -13.56
C TYR A 16 6.78 22.56 -14.43
N MET A 17 5.72 21.92 -14.93
CA MET A 17 4.77 22.55 -15.86
C MET A 17 3.94 23.64 -15.20
N ASN A 18 3.55 23.48 -13.94
CA ASN A 18 2.86 24.53 -13.19
C ASN A 18 3.77 25.75 -12.98
N ASN A 19 5.03 25.54 -12.56
CA ASN A 19 6.00 26.63 -12.44
C ASN A 19 6.33 27.28 -13.79
N TYR A 20 6.44 26.47 -14.84
CA TYR A 20 6.70 26.94 -16.20
C TYR A 20 5.57 27.83 -16.72
N PHE A 21 4.31 27.44 -16.54
CA PHE A 21 3.16 28.25 -16.97
C PHE A 21 3.12 29.60 -16.25
N GLU A 22 3.34 29.64 -14.93
CA GLU A 22 3.41 30.88 -14.16
C GLU A 22 4.54 31.80 -14.66
N ALA A 23 5.72 31.25 -14.92
CA ALA A 23 6.86 32.00 -15.45
C ALA A 23 6.59 32.54 -16.87
N VAL A 24 5.99 31.72 -17.73
CA VAL A 24 5.63 32.11 -19.10
C VAL A 24 4.55 33.18 -19.08
N LYS A 25 3.53 33.05 -18.24
CA LYS A 25 2.47 34.05 -18.09
C LYS A 25 3.03 35.40 -17.70
N LYS A 26 3.89 35.46 -16.67
CA LYS A 26 4.56 36.70 -16.26
C LYS A 26 5.41 37.31 -17.38
N TRP A 27 6.16 36.49 -18.11
CA TRP A 27 6.95 36.96 -19.24
C TRP A 27 6.05 37.48 -20.37
N TRP A 28 4.96 36.78 -20.68
CA TRP A 28 3.98 37.12 -21.70
C TRP A 28 3.32 38.47 -21.44
N ASP A 29 2.89 38.69 -20.19
CA ASP A 29 2.32 39.96 -19.72
C ASP A 29 3.34 41.11 -19.85
N THR A 30 4.62 40.83 -19.55
CA THR A 30 5.71 41.82 -19.68
C THR A 30 5.95 42.22 -21.13
N GLN A 31 5.73 41.31 -22.08
CA GLN A 31 5.85 41.61 -23.52
C GLN A 31 4.62 42.30 -24.10
N GLY A 32 3.55 42.49 -23.32
CA GLY A 32 2.29 43.06 -23.82
C GLY A 32 1.58 42.17 -24.85
N LEU A 33 1.87 40.86 -24.84
CA LEU A 33 1.26 39.92 -25.76
C LEU A 33 -0.19 39.63 -25.35
N GLY A 34 -1.07 39.45 -26.34
CA GLY A 34 -2.50 39.21 -26.11
C GLY A 34 -2.74 37.91 -25.33
N PRO A 35 -3.66 37.89 -24.35
CA PRO A 35 -3.90 36.72 -23.49
C PRO A 35 -4.47 35.51 -24.25
N SER A 36 -5.06 35.72 -25.41
CA SER A 36 -5.62 34.67 -26.27
C SER A 36 -4.58 33.60 -26.64
N GLY A 37 -3.30 33.99 -26.78
CA GLY A 37 -2.22 33.06 -27.12
C GLY A 37 -1.87 32.04 -26.02
N LEU A 38 -2.19 32.33 -24.75
CA LEU A 38 -1.93 31.42 -23.63
C LEU A 38 -3.10 30.48 -23.32
N THR A 39 -4.30 30.77 -23.83
CA THR A 39 -5.50 29.98 -23.53
C THR A 39 -5.37 28.48 -23.85
N PRO A 40 -4.72 28.04 -24.95
CA PRO A 40 -4.58 26.61 -25.21
C PRO A 40 -3.61 25.94 -24.22
N LEU A 41 -2.57 26.67 -23.78
CA LEU A 41 -1.59 26.16 -22.81
C LEU A 41 -2.21 26.02 -21.42
N GLU A 42 -2.99 27.02 -21.00
CA GLU A 42 -3.73 26.99 -19.73
C GLU A 42 -4.74 25.84 -19.70
N ALA A 43 -5.52 25.68 -20.78
CA ALA A 43 -6.48 24.58 -20.91
C ALA A 43 -5.79 23.20 -20.88
N ALA A 44 -4.66 23.04 -21.57
CA ALA A 44 -3.89 21.81 -21.55
C ALA A 44 -3.32 21.49 -20.16
N LEU A 45 -2.83 22.51 -19.45
CA LEU A 45 -2.34 22.35 -18.07
C LEU A 45 -3.46 21.96 -17.10
N ALA A 46 -4.63 22.61 -17.20
CA ALA A 46 -5.80 22.29 -16.39
C ALA A 46 -6.29 20.86 -16.63
N ALA A 47 -6.38 20.44 -17.91
CA ALA A 47 -6.75 19.08 -18.27
C ALA A 47 -5.73 18.05 -17.75
N TRP A 48 -4.43 18.34 -17.87
CA TRP A 48 -3.39 17.46 -17.37
C TRP A 48 -3.43 17.32 -15.84
N ASN A 49 -3.52 18.42 -15.10
CA ASN A 49 -3.58 18.42 -13.63
C ASN A 49 -4.80 17.63 -13.12
N THR A 50 -5.96 17.78 -13.78
CA THR A 50 -7.18 17.01 -13.45
C THR A 50 -6.96 15.51 -13.64
N ASN A 51 -6.44 15.11 -14.79
CA ASN A 51 -6.19 13.70 -15.08
C ASN A 51 -5.10 13.11 -14.19
N PHE A 52 -4.05 13.87 -13.86
CA PHE A 52 -2.98 13.43 -12.96
C PHE A 52 -3.52 13.13 -11.56
N ALA A 53 -4.40 13.97 -11.01
CA ALA A 53 -5.03 13.72 -9.72
C ALA A 53 -5.88 12.44 -9.71
N VAL A 54 -6.70 12.23 -10.75
CA VAL A 54 -7.50 10.99 -10.93
C VAL A 54 -6.59 9.76 -11.00
N GLN A 55 -5.51 9.86 -11.77
CA GLN A 55 -4.53 8.80 -11.98
C GLN A 55 -3.86 8.39 -10.65
N VAL A 56 -3.51 9.36 -9.81
CA VAL A 56 -2.92 9.12 -8.48
C VAL A 56 -3.90 8.41 -7.55
N ALA A 57 -5.17 8.85 -7.52
CA ALA A 57 -6.21 8.21 -6.72
C ALA A 57 -6.44 6.74 -7.13
N LEU A 58 -6.58 6.47 -8.43
CA LEU A 58 -6.74 5.11 -8.96
C LEU A 58 -5.54 4.21 -8.63
N ARG A 59 -4.31 4.74 -8.63
CA ARG A 59 -3.12 3.98 -8.20
C ARG A 59 -3.21 3.58 -6.73
N ALA A 60 -3.64 4.49 -5.86
CA ALA A 60 -3.80 4.23 -4.43
C ALA A 60 -4.89 3.18 -4.18
N GLU A 61 -6.05 3.32 -4.82
CA GLU A 61 -7.15 2.35 -4.74
C GLU A 61 -6.73 0.96 -5.23
N ALA A 62 -6.04 0.87 -6.37
CA ALA A 62 -5.55 -0.40 -6.89
C ALA A 62 -4.49 -1.04 -5.96
N ALA A 63 -3.68 -0.24 -5.27
CA ALA A 63 -2.75 -0.74 -4.26
C ALA A 63 -3.50 -1.31 -3.04
N GLY A 64 -4.49 -0.58 -2.52
CA GLY A 64 -5.35 -1.06 -1.42
C GLY A 64 -6.14 -2.31 -1.81
N GLY A 65 -6.73 -2.34 -3.01
CA GLY A 65 -7.44 -3.50 -3.53
C GLY A 65 -6.56 -4.75 -3.64
N ARG A 66 -5.30 -4.61 -4.04
CA ARG A 66 -4.33 -5.72 -4.03
C ARG A 66 -4.06 -6.23 -2.61
N GLN A 67 -3.80 -5.33 -1.67
CA GLN A 67 -3.55 -5.69 -0.27
C GLN A 67 -4.76 -6.44 0.35
N ASN A 68 -5.97 -5.94 0.13
CA ASN A 68 -7.20 -6.55 0.62
C ASN A 68 -7.43 -7.94 0.02
N LYS A 69 -7.24 -8.08 -1.30
CA LYS A 69 -7.35 -9.36 -1.99
C LYS A 69 -6.32 -10.37 -1.45
N ASP A 70 -5.08 -9.93 -1.23
CA ASP A 70 -4.02 -10.80 -0.74
C ASP A 70 -4.22 -11.17 0.74
N ALA A 71 -4.80 -10.28 1.56
CA ALA A 71 -5.23 -10.59 2.92
C ALA A 71 -6.37 -11.61 2.92
N ALA A 72 -7.44 -11.37 2.15
CA ALA A 72 -8.55 -12.30 2.01
C ALA A 72 -8.12 -13.67 1.48
N ARG A 73 -7.12 -13.71 0.57
CA ARG A 73 -6.54 -14.98 0.09
C ARG A 73 -5.86 -15.74 1.22
N ARG A 74 -5.07 -15.08 2.05
CA ARG A 74 -4.39 -15.72 3.19
C ARG A 74 -5.39 -16.28 4.20
N GLU A 75 -6.45 -15.53 4.49
CA GLU A 75 -7.54 -15.98 5.38
C GLU A 75 -8.26 -17.20 4.80
N LEU A 76 -8.66 -17.14 3.53
CA LEU A 76 -9.29 -18.27 2.85
C LEU A 76 -8.39 -19.50 2.81
N ASP A 77 -7.09 -19.34 2.54
CA ASP A 77 -6.14 -20.45 2.54
C ASP A 77 -5.96 -21.05 3.94
N ALA A 78 -5.98 -20.23 5.00
CA ALA A 78 -5.89 -20.70 6.37
C ALA A 78 -7.10 -21.57 6.75
N GLU A 79 -8.30 -21.19 6.32
CA GLU A 79 -9.52 -21.96 6.53
C GLU A 79 -9.60 -23.20 5.64
N ALA A 80 -9.24 -23.09 4.36
CA ALA A 80 -9.36 -24.21 3.42
C ALA A 80 -8.41 -25.38 3.72
N ARG A 81 -7.23 -25.12 4.29
CA ARG A 81 -6.21 -26.12 4.62
C ARG A 81 -6.67 -27.23 5.58
N PRO A 82 -7.28 -26.94 6.75
CA PRO A 82 -7.78 -27.97 7.64
C PRO A 82 -8.91 -28.80 7.01
N PHE A 83 -9.84 -28.19 6.26
CA PHE A 83 -10.89 -28.93 5.55
C PHE A 83 -10.30 -29.87 4.50
N THR A 84 -9.34 -29.39 3.71
CA THR A 84 -8.63 -30.22 2.73
C THR A 84 -7.94 -31.41 3.41
N SER A 85 -7.28 -31.16 4.55
CA SER A 85 -6.61 -32.20 5.33
C SER A 85 -7.58 -33.23 5.90
N PHE A 86 -8.76 -32.78 6.37
CA PHE A 86 -9.83 -33.64 6.88
C PHE A 86 -10.38 -34.54 5.78
N ILE A 87 -10.77 -33.97 4.63
CA ILE A 87 -11.28 -34.72 3.47
C ILE A 87 -10.25 -35.76 3.02
N GLN A 88 -8.96 -35.40 3.01
CA GLN A 88 -7.89 -36.33 2.64
C GLN A 88 -7.72 -37.48 3.65
N GLY A 89 -8.01 -37.28 4.93
CA GLY A 89 -7.94 -38.30 5.98
C GLY A 89 -9.24 -39.08 6.18
N TYR A 90 -10.34 -38.69 5.53
CA TYR A 90 -11.65 -39.26 5.80
C TYR A 90 -11.82 -40.62 5.08
N PRO A 91 -12.09 -41.70 5.83
CA PRO A 91 -12.05 -43.07 5.29
C PRO A 91 -13.15 -43.39 4.27
N LYS A 92 -14.21 -42.57 4.18
CA LYS A 92 -15.27 -42.73 3.16
C LYS A 92 -15.09 -41.83 1.94
N THR A 93 -14.07 -40.98 1.92
CA THR A 93 -13.77 -40.14 0.75
C THR A 93 -13.04 -40.97 -0.29
N THR A 94 -13.69 -41.21 -1.42
CA THR A 94 -13.11 -41.97 -2.53
C THR A 94 -12.12 -41.12 -3.32
N ASP A 95 -11.27 -41.77 -4.12
CA ASP A 95 -10.36 -41.05 -5.04
C ASP A 95 -11.13 -40.29 -6.12
N ALA A 96 -12.32 -40.76 -6.52
CA ALA A 96 -13.23 -40.05 -7.41
C ALA A 96 -13.70 -38.73 -6.76
N ASP A 97 -14.08 -38.76 -5.48
CA ASP A 97 -14.48 -37.54 -4.74
C ASP A 97 -13.34 -36.54 -4.66
N ARG A 98 -12.10 -37.00 -4.41
CA ARG A 98 -10.91 -36.13 -4.35
C ARG A 98 -10.62 -35.49 -5.71
N ALA A 99 -10.75 -36.26 -6.78
CA ALA A 99 -10.58 -35.78 -8.15
C ALA A 99 -11.64 -34.74 -8.53
N THR A 100 -12.90 -34.94 -8.14
CA THR A 100 -13.99 -33.97 -8.36
C THR A 100 -13.76 -32.66 -7.59
N ILE A 101 -13.26 -32.73 -6.35
CA ILE A 101 -12.93 -31.53 -5.56
C ILE A 101 -11.64 -30.85 -6.06
N GLY A 102 -10.85 -31.53 -6.89
CA GLY A 102 -9.58 -31.02 -7.42
C GLY A 102 -8.45 -31.04 -6.40
N ILE A 103 -8.54 -31.88 -5.35
CA ILE A 103 -7.48 -32.05 -4.36
C ILE A 103 -6.55 -33.17 -4.84
N THR A 104 -5.24 -32.96 -4.75
CA THR A 104 -4.24 -33.96 -5.11
C THR A 104 -4.46 -35.26 -4.33
N ILE A 105 -4.49 -36.40 -5.03
CA ILE A 105 -4.62 -37.73 -4.41
C ILE A 105 -3.29 -38.05 -3.70
N ARG A 106 -3.32 -38.27 -2.37
CA ARG A 106 -2.14 -38.81 -1.66
C ARG A 106 -1.93 -40.26 -2.07
N ALA A 107 -0.69 -40.63 -2.38
CA ALA A 107 -0.32 -42.04 -2.47
C ALA A 107 -0.61 -42.73 -1.12
N ALA A 108 -1.13 -43.95 -1.19
CA ALA A 108 -1.62 -44.69 -0.04
C ALA A 108 -0.47 -45.31 0.77
N ASP A 109 0.21 -44.52 1.61
CA ASP A 109 1.13 -45.01 2.63
C ASP A 109 0.84 -44.38 4.01
N GLY A 110 -0.17 -44.93 4.67
CA GLY A 110 -0.18 -45.21 6.12
C GLY A 110 -0.11 -44.05 7.13
N GLY A 111 -1.26 -43.74 7.74
CA GLY A 111 -1.33 -43.59 9.21
C GLY A 111 -1.66 -42.20 9.78
N GLY A 112 -2.75 -42.15 10.56
CA GLY A 112 -2.99 -41.11 11.56
C GLY A 112 -4.25 -40.29 11.34
N GLY A 113 -5.41 -40.80 11.79
CA GLY A 113 -6.65 -40.04 11.84
C GLY A 113 -6.49 -38.80 12.73
N ARG A 114 -6.77 -37.62 12.17
CA ARG A 114 -6.95 -36.38 12.94
C ARG A 114 -8.44 -36.10 13.07
N SER A 115 -8.87 -35.86 14.30
CA SER A 115 -10.24 -35.49 14.66
C SER A 115 -10.73 -34.27 13.87
N ALA A 116 -12.05 -34.21 13.67
CA ALA A 116 -12.74 -33.14 12.97
C ALA A 116 -12.37 -31.76 13.54
N PRO A 117 -12.24 -30.72 12.71
CA PRO A 117 -12.15 -29.35 13.22
C PRO A 117 -13.46 -28.98 13.92
N ASP A 118 -13.36 -28.51 15.17
CA ASP A 118 -14.47 -27.88 15.88
C ASP A 118 -15.00 -26.71 15.03
N GLY A 119 -16.34 -26.63 14.91
CA GLY A 119 -17.03 -25.63 14.08
C GLY A 119 -16.73 -24.16 14.43
N PRO A 120 -17.23 -23.20 13.62
CA PRO A 120 -16.80 -21.82 13.68
C PRO A 120 -17.34 -21.16 14.96
N GLY A 121 -16.48 -21.03 15.97
CA GLY A 121 -16.96 -20.59 17.28
C GLY A 121 -15.90 -20.43 18.35
N ARG A 122 -14.86 -19.63 18.10
CA ARG A 122 -14.31 -18.71 19.12
C ARG A 122 -13.38 -17.71 18.46
N VAL A 123 -13.90 -16.50 18.30
CA VAL A 123 -13.10 -15.28 18.27
C VAL A 123 -12.19 -15.33 19.50
N ALA A 124 -10.91 -15.62 19.29
CA ALA A 124 -9.92 -15.37 20.32
C ALA A 124 -9.94 -13.87 20.56
N ALA A 125 -10.46 -13.47 21.72
CA ALA A 125 -10.41 -12.10 22.20
C ALA A 125 -8.95 -11.63 22.13
N GLN A 126 -8.64 -10.80 21.13
CA GLN A 126 -7.40 -10.05 21.10
C GLN A 126 -7.52 -9.02 22.23
N ARG A 127 -6.69 -9.25 23.25
CA ARG A 127 -6.40 -8.36 24.35
C ARG A 127 -6.12 -6.95 23.80
N PRO A 128 -6.83 -5.89 24.23
CA PRO A 128 -6.55 -4.55 23.74
C PRO A 128 -5.31 -4.00 24.46
N GLU A 129 -4.27 -3.64 23.71
CA GLU A 129 -3.19 -2.77 24.19
C GLU A 129 -2.86 -1.70 23.13
N PRO A 130 -2.40 -0.52 23.57
CA PRO A 130 -3.14 0.72 23.32
C PRO A 130 -2.58 1.58 22.18
N ASP A 131 -3.44 2.48 21.70
CA ASP A 131 -3.13 3.56 20.77
C ASP A 131 -1.93 4.42 21.20
N GLY A 132 -1.07 4.70 20.21
CA GLY A 132 -0.50 6.03 20.00
C GLY A 132 0.71 6.44 20.85
N GLN A 133 1.89 6.43 20.22
CA GLN A 133 2.84 7.58 20.24
C GLN A 133 4.09 7.29 19.40
N CYS A 134 4.01 7.50 18.09
CA CYS A 134 5.20 7.86 17.29
C CYS A 134 5.33 9.38 17.33
N LEU A 135 5.72 9.94 18.47
CA LEU A 135 6.05 11.35 18.61
C LEU A 135 7.37 11.65 17.90
N HIS A 136 7.29 12.66 17.04
CA HIS A 136 8.40 13.45 16.54
C HIS A 136 9.55 13.59 17.54
N ARG A 137 10.77 13.37 17.05
CA ARG A 137 12.01 13.73 17.72
C ARG A 137 12.48 15.10 17.22
N PRO A 138 12.26 16.21 17.94
CA PRO A 138 13.07 17.40 17.76
C PRO A 138 14.38 17.26 18.55
N GLN A 139 15.52 17.47 17.87
CA GLN A 139 16.81 17.70 18.51
C GLN A 139 16.92 19.17 18.92
N THR A 140 17.40 19.48 20.14
CA THR A 140 18.04 20.75 20.58
C THR A 140 18.41 20.68 22.09
N PRO A 141 19.28 21.55 22.65
CA PRO A 141 20.67 21.20 22.98
C PRO A 141 20.95 21.11 24.50
N ARG A 142 22.06 20.45 24.86
CA ARG A 142 22.62 20.43 26.22
C ARG A 142 23.00 21.84 26.70
N ARG A 143 22.32 22.34 27.73
CA ARG A 143 22.83 23.39 28.63
C ARG A 143 22.82 22.90 30.08
N GLY A 144 23.91 23.19 30.77
CA GLY A 144 24.34 22.54 32.00
C GLY A 144 23.51 22.84 33.23
N ARG A 145 23.68 21.95 34.21
CA ARG A 145 23.21 22.11 35.59
C ARG A 145 24.45 22.02 36.49
N GLY A 146 24.89 23.19 36.96
CA GLY A 146 25.73 23.26 38.14
C GLY A 146 24.91 22.97 39.40
N SER A 147 25.55 22.37 40.40
CA SER A 147 25.66 22.88 41.78
C SER A 147 25.83 21.74 42.79
N GLY A 148 26.91 21.83 43.58
CA GLY A 148 27.18 21.09 44.83
C GLY A 148 28.17 19.94 44.65
N GLY A 149 29.43 19.94 45.12
CA GLY A 149 30.13 20.78 46.10
C GLY A 149 30.84 19.87 47.13
N CYS A 150 32.14 20.12 47.40
CA CYS A 150 33.07 19.46 48.35
C CYS A 150 33.73 18.16 47.85
N GLY A 151 35.02 17.87 47.96
CA GLY A 151 36.25 18.46 48.54
C GLY A 151 37.32 17.34 48.45
N GLY A 152 38.54 17.57 47.96
CA GLY A 152 39.71 17.94 48.76
C GLY A 152 40.68 16.74 48.89
N CYS A 153 41.94 16.97 48.47
CA CYS A 153 43.13 16.09 48.48
C CYS A 153 43.25 15.04 47.36
#